data_AF-A0A8T5QQX0-F1
#
_entry.id   AF-A0A8T5QQX0-F1
#
_cell.length_a   1.000
_cell.length_b   1.000
_cell.length_c   1.000
_cell.angle_alpha   90.00
_cell.angle_beta   90.00
_cell.angle_gamma   90.00
#
_symmetry.space_group_name_H-M   'P 1'
#
loop_
_entity.id
_entity.type
_entity.pdbx_description
1 polymer ?
#
loop_
_entity_poly.entity_id
_entity_poly.type
_entity_poly.pdbx_seq_one_letter_code
_entity_poly.pdbx_strand_id
1 'polypeptide(L)'
;MVKIQVSFQGLGWKVLLQQKRTNYFLTLVKEIVLGNALKRGDELYYYLVECNKRKGILIFLDGKGRPGEDLIKLKGQSFLISSK
;
A
#
# COMPACT_ATOMS: atom_id res chain seq x y z
N MET A 1 19.73 14.49 3.38
CA MET A 1 18.52 13.96 4.04
C MET A 1 17.37 14.15 3.08
N VAL A 2 16.76 13.07 2.56
CA VAL A 2 15.65 13.19 1.61
C VAL A 2 14.41 13.65 2.39
N LYS A 3 13.86 14.82 2.02
CA LYS A 3 12.66 15.35 2.64
C LYS A 3 11.46 14.87 1.84
N ILE A 4 10.84 13.78 2.29
CA ILE A 4 9.65 13.22 1.65
C ILE A 4 8.43 13.98 2.18
N GLN A 5 7.72 14.66 1.29
CA GLN A 5 6.44 15.29 1.62
C GLN A 5 5.32 14.26 1.45
N VAL A 6 4.74 13.83 2.57
CA VAL A 6 3.61 12.88 2.60
C VAL A 6 2.36 13.57 3.13
N SER A 7 1.21 13.30 2.52
CA SER A 7 -0.11 13.73 3.00
C SER A 7 -0.92 12.51 3.42
N PHE A 8 -1.53 12.58 4.60
CA PHE A 8 -2.44 11.53 5.04
C PHE A 8 -3.74 11.59 4.24
N GLN A 9 -4.09 10.49 3.58
CA GLN A 9 -5.27 10.39 2.72
C GLN A 9 -6.57 10.10 3.51
N GLY A 10 -6.57 10.22 4.84
CA GLY A 10 -7.76 9.96 5.66
C GLY A 10 -8.08 8.47 5.89
N LEU A 11 -7.28 7.55 5.35
CA LEU A 11 -7.51 6.11 5.41
C LEU A 11 -6.41 5.41 6.20
N GLY A 12 -6.81 4.55 7.14
CA GLY A 12 -5.88 3.79 7.98
C GLY A 12 -6.45 2.44 8.39
N TRP A 13 -5.57 1.48 8.61
CA TRP A 13 -5.92 0.13 9.03
C TRP A 13 -5.07 -0.28 10.23
N LYS A 14 -5.67 -1.06 11.13
CA LYS A 14 -4.96 -1.73 12.22
C LYS A 14 -4.79 -3.19 11.84
N VAL A 15 -3.55 -3.64 11.71
CA VAL A 15 -3.20 -5.03 11.41
C VAL A 15 -2.34 -5.60 12.52
N LEU A 16 -2.41 -6.91 12.71
CA LEU A 16 -1.56 -7.64 13.66
C LEU A 16 -0.28 -8.10 12.98
N LEU A 17 0.86 -7.86 13.62
CA LEU A 17 2.13 -8.45 13.19
C LEU A 17 2.03 -9.97 13.28
N GLN A 18 2.32 -10.65 12.19
CA GLN A 18 2.33 -12.10 12.10
C GLN A 18 3.75 -12.61 12.24
N GLN A 19 3.92 -13.79 12.85
CA GLN A 19 5.20 -14.49 12.90
C GLN A 19 5.04 -15.88 12.29
N LYS A 20 5.95 -16.26 11.39
CA LYS A 20 6.05 -17.63 10.87
C LYS A 20 7.51 -18.05 10.92
N ARG A 21 7.80 -19.03 11.79
CA ARG A 21 9.17 -19.46 12.14
C ARG A 21 9.99 -18.25 12.64
N THR A 22 11.12 -17.96 12.01
CA THR A 22 12.03 -16.85 12.33
C THR A 22 11.66 -15.54 11.63
N ASN A 23 10.62 -15.52 10.80
CA ASN A 23 10.24 -14.36 10.01
C ASN A 23 8.99 -13.67 10.56
N TYR A 24 8.96 -12.35 10.44
CA TYR A 24 7.83 -11.50 10.79
C TYR A 24 7.24 -10.87 9.52
N PHE A 25 5.92 -10.75 9.48
CA PHE A 25 5.19 -10.28 8.31
C PHE A 25 4.07 -9.33 8.72
N LEU A 26 3.90 -8.28 7.93
CA LEU A 26 2.71 -7.45 7.93
C LEU A 26 1.87 -7.80 6.70
N THR A 27 0.60 -8.10 6.91
CA THR A 27 -0.34 -8.34 5.82
C THR A 27 -0.85 -7.02 5.29
N LEU A 28 -0.62 -6.74 4.00
CA LEU A 28 -1.30 -5.65 3.31
C LEU A 28 -2.79 -6.00 3.20
N VAL A 29 -3.64 -5.05 3.57
CA VAL A 29 -5.09 -5.19 3.43
C VAL A 29 -5.48 -5.23 1.96
N LYS A 30 -6.58 -5.93 1.65
CA LYS A 30 -7.04 -6.18 0.28
C LYS A 30 -7.30 -4.88 -0.49
N GLU A 31 -7.79 -3.85 0.18
CA GLU A 31 -8.09 -2.54 -0.38
C GLU A 31 -6.84 -1.82 -0.90
N ILE A 32 -5.71 -1.94 -0.18
CA ILE A 32 -4.42 -1.38 -0.64
C ILE A 32 -3.95 -2.13 -1.89
N VAL A 33 -4.07 -3.47 -1.89
CA VAL A 33 -3.63 -4.30 -3.02
C VAL A 33 -4.44 -3.99 -4.28
N LEU A 34 -5.78 -4.02 -4.17
CA LEU A 34 -6.66 -3.79 -5.32
C LEU A 34 -6.69 -2.33 -5.77
N GLY A 35 -6.73 -1.38 -4.83
CA GLY A 35 -6.77 0.05 -5.14
C GLY A 35 -5.51 0.57 -5.82
N ASN A 36 -4.40 -0.18 -5.74
CA ASN A 36 -3.12 0.17 -6.38
C ASN A 36 -2.67 -0.86 -7.42
N ALA A 37 -3.57 -1.76 -7.86
CA ALA A 37 -3.28 -2.78 -8.89
C ALA A 37 -1.98 -3.58 -8.64
N LEU A 38 -1.74 -3.92 -7.37
CA LEU A 38 -0.56 -4.71 -6.98
C LEU A 38 -0.76 -6.17 -7.36
N LYS A 39 0.29 -6.76 -7.90
CA LYS A 39 0.36 -8.12 -8.41
C LYS A 39 1.48 -8.88 -7.70
N ARG A 40 1.36 -10.20 -7.67
CA ARG A 40 2.42 -11.05 -7.11
C ARG A 40 3.70 -10.84 -7.90
N GLY A 41 4.80 -10.58 -7.19
CA GLY A 41 6.10 -10.28 -7.80
C GLY A 41 6.43 -8.79 -7.82
N ASP A 42 5.46 -7.91 -7.52
CA ASP A 42 5.73 -6.49 -7.34
C ASP A 42 6.58 -6.25 -6.09
N GLU A 43 7.43 -5.25 -6.19
CA GLU A 43 8.29 -4.85 -5.09
C GLU A 43 7.56 -3.89 -4.13
N LEU A 44 8.00 -3.88 -2.88
CA LEU A 44 7.53 -2.93 -1.88
C LEU A 44 8.76 -2.46 -1.13
N TYR A 45 8.87 -1.14 -0.95
CA TYR A 45 9.98 -0.53 -0.25
C TYR A 45 9.48 -0.03 1.08
N TYR A 46 10.12 -0.42 2.18
CA TYR A 46 9.75 0.07 3.50
C TYR A 46 10.94 0.73 4.20
N TYR A 47 10.65 1.82 4.89
CA TYR A 47 11.62 2.63 5.59
C TYR A 47 11.18 2.83 7.03
N LEU A 48 12.13 2.70 7.96
CA LEU A 48 11.91 3.10 9.35
C LEU A 48 11.91 4.63 9.43
N VAL A 49 10.85 5.19 9.99
CA VAL A 49 10.68 6.63 10.15
C VAL A 49 10.38 7.00 11.59
N GLU A 50 10.56 8.27 11.91
CA GLU A 50 10.14 8.84 13.19
C GLU A 50 9.03 9.87 12.97
N CYS A 51 7.91 9.68 13.65
CA CYS A 51 6.75 10.55 13.58
C CYS A 51 6.34 10.91 15.01
N ASN A 52 6.49 12.17 15.39
CA ASN A 52 6.12 12.68 16.72
C ASN A 52 6.63 11.81 17.88
N LYS A 53 7.95 11.53 17.89
CA LYS A 53 8.64 10.69 18.89
C LYS A 53 8.22 9.21 18.90
N ARG A 54 7.47 8.76 17.90
CA ARG A 54 7.14 7.34 17.70
C ARG A 54 7.86 6.82 16.47
N LYS A 55 8.34 5.58 16.54
CA LYS A 55 8.82 4.88 15.35
C LYS A 55 7.62 4.44 14.52
N GLY A 56 7.72 4.62 13.22
CA GLY A 56 6.74 4.17 12.24
C GLY A 56 7.45 3.48 11.07
N ILE A 57 6.67 2.80 10.25
CA ILE A 57 7.15 2.23 9.00
C ILE A 57 6.41 2.95 7.87
N LEU A 58 7.16 3.55 6.95
CA LEU A 58 6.62 4.10 5.71
C LEU A 58 6.82 3.08 4.61
N ILE A 59 5.73 2.62 4.00
CA ILE A 59 5.75 1.66 2.90
C ILE A 59 5.43 2.41 1.61
N PHE A 60 6.33 2.33 0.64
CA PHE A 60 6.11 2.72 -0.74
C PHE A 60 5.78 1.48 -1.56
N LEU A 61 4.69 1.58 -2.31
CA LEU A 61 4.33 0.58 -3.29
C LEU A 61 5.26 0.75 -4.51
N ASP A 62 5.64 -0.35 -5.19
CA ASP A 62 6.32 -0.25 -6.48
C ASP A 62 5.40 0.44 -7.50
N GLY A 63 5.61 1.76 -7.60
CA GLY A 63 4.84 2.70 -8.39
C GLY A 63 5.47 2.93 -9.75
N LYS A 64 5.81 1.87 -10.51
CA LYS A 64 5.77 2.03 -11.97
C LYS A 64 4.34 2.45 -12.28
N GLY A 65 4.13 3.68 -12.76
CA GLY A 65 2.79 4.18 -13.09
C GLY A 65 2.09 3.16 -13.98
N ARG A 66 1.15 2.42 -13.40
CA ARG A 66 0.39 1.41 -14.14
C ARG A 66 -0.79 2.15 -14.73
N PRO A 67 -1.00 2.12 -16.06
CA PRO A 67 -2.27 2.58 -16.60
C PRO A 67 -3.37 1.86 -15.82
N GLY A 68 -4.30 2.64 -15.26
CA GLY A 68 -5.43 2.15 -14.47
C GLY A 68 -6.39 1.35 -15.33
N GLU A 69 -5.96 0.19 -15.80
CA GLU A 69 -6.74 -0.77 -16.55
C GLU A 69 -6.91 -2.04 -15.72
N ASP A 70 -7.35 -1.88 -14.48
CA ASP A 70 -8.00 -2.98 -13.77
C ASP A 70 -9.39 -2.49 -13.40
N LEU A 71 -10.33 -2.71 -14.33
CA LEU A 71 -11.77 -2.58 -14.12
C LEU A 71 -12.15 -3.25 -12.80
N ILE A 72 -12.47 -2.46 -11.78
CA ILE A 72 -13.02 -3.03 -10.55
C ILE A 72 -14.46 -3.45 -10.87
N LYS A 73 -14.71 -4.76 -10.91
CA LYS A 73 -16.06 -5.33 -10.98
C LYS A 73 -16.60 -5.53 -9.57
N LEU A 74 -17.53 -4.66 -9.15
CA LEU A 74 -18.28 -4.82 -7.91
C LEU A 74 -19.75 -5.05 -8.25
N LYS A 75 -20.31 -6.18 -7.79
CA LYS A 75 -21.74 -6.53 -7.96
C LYS A 75 -22.24 -6.40 -9.41
N GLY A 76 -21.43 -6.81 -10.38
CA GLY A 76 -21.77 -6.76 -11.80
C GLY A 76 -21.61 -5.39 -12.48
N GLN A 77 -21.21 -4.35 -11.74
CA GLN A 77 -20.88 -3.04 -12.30
C GLN A 77 -19.37 -2.87 -12.43
N SER A 78 -18.94 -2.28 -13.55
CA SER A 78 -17.53 -2.05 -13.85
C SER A 78 -17.21 -0.57 -13.66
N PHE A 79 -16.23 -0.26 -12.81
CA PHE A 79 -15.79 1.11 -12.56
C PHE A 79 -14.47 1.37 -13.28
N LEU A 80 -14.45 2.40 -14.14
CA LEU A 80 -13.26 2.93 -14.79
C LEU A 80 -12.65 3.99 -13.86
N ILE A 81 -11.45 3.72 -13.34
CA ILE A 81 -10.69 4.71 -12.58
C ILE A 81 -9.76 5.40 -13.58
N SER A 82 -10.17 6.58 -14.06
CA SER A 82 -9.31 7.44 -14.87
C SER A 82 -8.23 8.04 -13.97
N SER A 83 -6.97 7.69 -14.23
CA SER A 83 -5.84 8.52 -13.82
C SER A 83 -5.60 9.55 -14.92
N LYS A 84 -5.63 10.83 -14.57
CA LYS A 84 -4.93 11.86 -15.34
C LYS A 84 -3.42 11.70 -15.18
#